data_AF-A0A831M086-F1
#
_entry.id   AF-A0A831M086-F1
#
_cell.length_a   1.000
_cell.length_b   1.000
_cell.length_c   1.000
_cell.angle_alpha   90.00
_cell.angle_beta   90.00
_cell.angle_gamma   90.00
#
_symmetry.space_group_name_H-M   'P 1'
#
loop_
_entity.id
_entity.type
_entity.pdbx_description
1 polymer ?
#
loop_
_entity_poly.entity_id
_entity_poly.type
_entity_poly.pdbx_seq_one_letter_code
_entity_poly.pdbx_strand_id
1 'polypeptide(L)'
;VELLDADSVGANALLAACAHEVGAAVIFTSEHSDKTRGSVAEMRRATEMMAVMGDHPYPKDLGIDLFVLKEKRRRREPGPEGERLDVLPAPEGFIPDPAGNLRIAIEEGWILVGHKGRVFWGRTAADLAAALIENGCVSRLDHAAYLGRELARAETALLLGRSYVQDGRF
;
A
#
# COMPACT_ATOMS: atom_id res chain seq x y z
N VAL A 1 11.20 6.26 21.09
CA VAL A 1 10.85 6.37 19.65
C VAL A 1 9.95 7.57 19.33
N GLU A 2 9.05 7.97 20.22
CA GLU A 2 8.15 9.14 20.03
C GLU A 2 8.87 10.41 19.55
N LEU A 3 9.96 10.79 20.22
CA LEU A 3 10.70 12.03 19.97
C LEU A 3 11.69 11.96 18.80
N LEU A 4 11.81 10.83 18.11
CA LEU A 4 12.65 10.69 16.93
C LEU A 4 11.87 11.17 15.70
N ASP A 5 12.45 12.02 14.85
CA ASP A 5 11.83 12.32 13.55
C ASP A 5 12.18 11.26 12.50
N ALA A 6 11.81 10.03 12.82
CA ALA A 6 12.00 8.84 12.02
C ALA A 6 10.79 7.90 12.19
N ASP A 7 10.68 6.91 11.32
CA ASP A 7 9.65 5.88 11.43
C ASP A 7 9.82 5.07 12.71
N SER A 8 8.69 4.74 13.36
CA SER A 8 8.74 3.99 14.62
C SER A 8 9.16 2.54 14.44
N VAL A 9 8.88 2.01 13.25
CA VAL A 9 9.05 0.63 12.85
C VAL A 9 10.52 0.21 12.89
N GLY A 10 11.38 0.91 12.15
CA GLY A 10 12.82 0.69 12.11
C GLY A 10 13.50 1.07 13.42
N ALA A 11 13.05 2.14 14.08
CA ALA A 11 13.55 2.51 15.39
C ALA A 11 13.27 1.43 16.45
N ASN A 12 12.08 0.83 16.43
CA ASN A 12 11.73 -0.29 17.31
C ASN A 12 12.56 -1.54 16.98
N ALA A 13 12.75 -1.85 15.69
CA ALA A 13 13.60 -2.96 15.26
C ALA A 13 15.05 -2.83 15.79
N LEU A 14 15.66 -1.65 15.62
CA LEU A 14 17.01 -1.38 16.09
C LEU A 14 17.11 -1.45 17.61
N LEU A 15 16.18 -0.81 18.33
CA LEU A 15 16.19 -0.83 19.79
C LEU A 15 15.95 -2.22 20.37
N ALA A 16 15.12 -3.05 19.73
CA ALA A 16 14.93 -4.44 20.13
C ALA A 16 16.20 -5.27 19.94
N ALA A 17 16.93 -5.06 18.85
CA ALA A 17 18.22 -5.71 18.62
C ALA A 17 19.24 -5.29 19.70
N CYS A 18 19.39 -3.99 19.98
CA CYS A 18 20.28 -3.52 21.04
C CYS A 18 19.87 -4.07 22.41
N ALA A 19 18.56 -4.09 22.71
CA ALA A 19 18.04 -4.64 23.97
C ALA A 19 18.36 -6.13 24.12
N HIS A 20 18.27 -6.90 23.03
CA HIS A 20 18.65 -8.31 23.01
C HIS A 20 20.15 -8.51 23.28
N GLU A 21 21.01 -7.75 22.59
CA GLU A 21 22.46 -7.85 22.76
C GLU A 21 22.94 -7.51 24.18
N VAL A 22 22.33 -6.51 24.83
CA VAL A 22 22.68 -6.14 26.21
C VAL A 22 21.99 -6.99 27.28
N GLY A 23 21.15 -7.96 26.87
CA GLY A 23 20.41 -8.83 27.80
C GLY A 23 19.33 -8.09 28.61
N ALA A 24 18.68 -7.09 28.02
CA ALA A 24 17.62 -6.34 28.69
C ALA A 24 16.40 -7.25 28.99
N ALA A 25 15.96 -7.26 30.25
CA ALA A 25 14.81 -8.06 30.67
C ALA A 25 13.45 -7.43 30.31
N VAL A 26 13.42 -6.09 30.15
CA VAL A 26 12.19 -5.32 29.92
C VAL A 26 12.46 -4.22 28.91
N ILE A 27 11.56 -4.07 27.93
CA ILE A 27 11.53 -2.96 26.99
C ILE A 27 10.23 -2.17 27.22
N PHE A 28 10.36 -0.88 27.55
CA PHE A 28 9.22 0.02 27.68
C PHE A 28 9.00 0.79 26.37
N THR A 29 7.77 0.78 25.87
CA THR A 29 7.36 1.49 24.65
C THR A 29 5.95 2.04 24.82
N SER A 30 5.57 3.01 24.00
CA SER A 30 4.29 3.68 24.10
C SER A 30 3.76 4.10 22.72
N GLU A 31 2.46 4.39 22.65
CA GLU A 31 1.78 4.86 21.44
C GLU A 31 0.99 6.13 21.78
N HIS A 32 1.54 7.31 21.48
CA HIS A 32 0.96 8.59 21.90
C HIS A 32 0.61 9.52 20.72
N SER A 33 1.26 9.36 19.57
CA SER A 33 0.98 10.16 18.37
C SER A 33 0.56 9.29 17.20
N ASP A 34 0.11 9.95 16.13
CA ASP A 34 -0.20 9.28 14.86
C ASP A 34 1.02 8.52 14.31
N LYS A 35 2.22 9.08 14.47
CA LYS A 35 3.50 8.47 14.05
C LYS A 35 3.77 7.18 14.83
N THR A 36 3.45 7.12 16.11
CA THR A 36 3.71 5.95 16.98
C THR A 36 2.50 5.04 17.17
N ARG A 37 1.38 5.29 16.49
CA ARG A 37 0.23 4.38 16.50
C ARG A 37 0.64 2.98 16.02
N GLY A 38 0.44 1.94 16.84
CA GLY A 38 0.93 0.58 16.58
C GLY A 38 2.34 0.27 17.09
N SER A 39 3.05 1.22 17.71
CA SER A 39 4.44 1.06 18.19
C SER A 39 4.62 -0.03 19.27
N VAL A 40 3.61 -0.33 20.07
CA VAL A 40 3.64 -1.45 21.04
C VAL A 40 3.63 -2.77 20.27
N ALA A 41 2.75 -2.93 19.28
CA ALA A 41 2.72 -4.12 18.43
C ALA A 41 4.00 -4.26 17.61
N GLU A 42 4.54 -3.16 17.10
CA GLU A 42 5.82 -3.12 16.37
C GLU A 42 6.99 -3.58 17.25
N MET A 43 7.12 -3.03 18.47
CA MET A 43 8.18 -3.42 19.41
C MET A 43 8.04 -4.88 19.84
N ARG A 44 6.81 -5.34 20.06
CA ARG A 44 6.54 -6.75 20.35
C ARG A 44 7.05 -7.63 19.21
N ARG A 45 6.68 -7.34 17.96
CA ARG A 45 7.13 -8.09 16.78
C ARG A 45 8.66 -8.05 16.64
N ALA A 46 9.28 -6.90 16.85
CA ALA A 46 10.74 -6.75 16.82
C ALA A 46 11.43 -7.61 17.89
N THR A 47 10.86 -7.68 19.10
CA THR A 47 11.36 -8.53 20.18
C THR A 47 11.17 -10.02 19.86
N GLU A 48 10.01 -10.39 19.29
CA GLU A 48 9.76 -11.74 18.78
C GLU A 48 10.78 -12.13 17.70
N MET A 49 11.13 -11.22 16.77
CA MET A 49 12.19 -11.45 15.78
C MET A 49 13.54 -11.78 16.42
N MET A 50 13.95 -11.04 17.46
CA MET A 50 15.20 -11.36 18.17
C MET A 50 15.11 -12.71 18.89
N ALA A 51 13.95 -13.03 19.48
CA ALA A 51 13.75 -14.27 20.23
C ALA A 51 13.74 -15.52 19.32
N VAL A 52 13.19 -15.42 18.12
CA VAL A 52 13.11 -16.55 17.16
C VAL A 52 14.29 -16.62 16.20
N MET A 53 15.25 -15.69 16.29
CA MET A 53 16.45 -15.68 15.47
C MET A 53 17.27 -16.98 15.64
N GLY A 54 17.32 -17.53 16.86
CA GLY A 54 18.08 -18.76 17.15
C GLY A 54 19.56 -18.62 16.75
N ASP A 55 20.06 -19.56 15.96
CA ASP A 55 21.43 -19.56 15.43
C ASP A 55 21.58 -18.70 14.16
N HIS A 56 20.51 -18.06 13.68
CA HIS A 56 20.58 -17.24 12.48
C HIS A 56 21.47 -16.01 12.72
N PRO A 57 22.39 -15.67 11.81
CA PRO A 57 23.35 -14.59 12.05
C PRO A 57 22.74 -13.18 12.04
N TYR A 58 21.48 -13.03 11.62
CA TYR A 58 20.78 -11.76 11.55
C TYR A 58 19.25 -11.93 11.65
N PRO A 59 18.48 -10.96 12.18
CA PRO A 59 17.03 -11.10 12.40
C PRO A 59 16.21 -10.79 11.14
N LYS A 60 16.43 -11.54 10.06
CA LYS A 60 15.78 -11.34 8.74
C LYS A 60 15.24 -12.67 8.21
N ASP A 61 14.14 -12.60 7.46
CA ASP A 61 13.53 -13.73 6.73
C ASP A 61 13.06 -14.87 7.66
N LEU A 62 12.58 -14.51 8.87
CA LEU A 62 12.15 -15.44 9.93
C LEU A 62 10.66 -15.85 9.84
N GLY A 63 9.99 -15.54 8.74
CA GLY A 63 8.54 -15.78 8.57
C GLY A 63 7.63 -14.78 9.31
N ILE A 64 8.22 -13.83 10.05
CA ILE A 64 7.57 -12.63 10.55
C ILE A 64 8.26 -11.40 9.98
N ASP A 65 7.49 -10.35 9.72
CA ASP A 65 7.98 -9.10 9.16
C ASP A 65 7.56 -7.90 10.02
N LEU A 66 8.22 -6.79 9.78
CA LEU A 66 7.92 -5.52 10.43
C LEU A 66 7.88 -4.37 9.41
N PHE A 67 7.93 -4.63 8.10
CA PHE A 67 8.04 -3.54 7.12
C PHE A 67 6.67 -2.87 6.87
N VAL A 68 6.43 -1.72 7.52
CA VAL A 68 5.15 -1.01 7.47
C VAL A 68 5.36 0.44 7.05
N LEU A 69 4.59 0.90 6.06
CA LEU A 69 4.55 2.32 5.67
C LEU A 69 3.55 3.06 6.56
N LYS A 70 4.02 4.06 7.30
CA LYS A 70 3.21 4.89 8.19
C LYS A 70 3.18 6.34 7.72
N GLU A 71 2.17 7.06 8.16
CA GLU A 71 2.09 8.51 8.05
C GLU A 71 2.48 9.18 9.37
N LYS A 72 3.20 10.31 9.30
CA LYS A 72 3.63 11.05 10.50
C LYS A 72 2.47 11.77 11.19
N ARG A 73 1.49 12.25 10.42
CA ARG A 73 0.36 13.07 10.89
C ARG A 73 -0.89 12.70 10.12
N ARG A 74 -1.93 12.27 10.82
CA ARG A 74 -3.23 11.99 10.23
C ARG A 74 -4.01 13.29 10.08
N ARG A 75 -4.37 13.63 8.86
CA ARG A 75 -5.34 14.70 8.63
C ARG A 75 -6.73 14.20 9.04
N ARG A 76 -7.43 15.00 9.83
CA ARG A 76 -8.81 14.74 10.26
C ARG A 76 -9.70 15.80 9.65
N GLU A 77 -10.00 15.62 8.38
CA GLU A 77 -10.95 16.49 7.67
C GLU A 77 -12.38 16.03 7.99
N PRO A 78 -13.33 16.97 8.18
CA PRO A 78 -14.72 16.60 8.40
C PRO A 78 -15.24 15.81 7.20
N GLY A 79 -15.96 14.73 7.47
CA GLY A 79 -16.62 13.95 6.43
C GLY A 79 -17.83 14.68 5.84
N PRO A 80 -18.39 14.17 4.73
CA PRO A 80 -19.64 14.69 4.19
C PRO A 80 -20.80 14.49 5.19
N GLU A 81 -21.72 15.45 5.24
CA GLU A 81 -22.96 15.37 6.02
C GLU A 81 -24.09 14.72 5.20
N GLY A 82 -24.93 13.90 5.84
CA GLY A 82 -26.07 13.26 5.17
C GLY A 82 -26.63 12.05 5.91
N GLU A 83 -27.68 11.45 5.34
CA GLU A 83 -28.22 10.17 5.80
C GLU A 83 -27.18 9.05 5.60
N ARG A 84 -27.04 8.19 6.62
CA ARG A 84 -26.17 7.01 6.51
C ARG A 84 -26.89 5.92 5.72
N LEU A 85 -26.32 5.58 4.56
CA LEU A 85 -26.71 4.42 3.77
C LEU A 85 -25.61 3.36 3.86
N ASP A 86 -25.93 2.19 4.42
CA ASP A 86 -24.98 1.07 4.46
C ASP A 86 -24.88 0.43 3.06
N VAL A 87 -23.65 0.22 2.59
CA VAL A 87 -23.36 -0.29 1.24
C VAL A 87 -23.18 -1.80 1.28
N LEU A 88 -23.87 -2.52 0.41
CA LEU A 88 -23.70 -3.97 0.25
C LEU A 88 -22.39 -4.28 -0.52
N PRO A 89 -21.79 -5.46 -0.31
CA PRO A 89 -20.66 -5.90 -1.11
C PRO A 89 -20.96 -5.87 -2.61
N ALA A 90 -19.94 -5.60 -3.42
CA ALA A 90 -20.07 -5.66 -4.87
C ALA A 90 -20.48 -7.09 -5.30
N PRO A 91 -21.39 -7.21 -6.29
CA PRO A 91 -21.83 -8.52 -6.77
C PRO A 91 -20.66 -9.32 -7.34
N GLU A 92 -20.68 -10.64 -7.13
CA GLU A 92 -19.71 -11.55 -7.72
C GLU A 92 -19.98 -11.72 -9.22
N GLY A 93 -18.96 -11.45 -10.05
CA GLY A 93 -19.03 -11.64 -11.49
C GLY A 93 -18.27 -10.57 -12.27
N PHE A 94 -17.49 -11.00 -13.26
CA PHE A 94 -16.84 -10.11 -14.21
C PHE A 94 -17.54 -10.23 -15.56
N ILE A 95 -18.17 -9.16 -16.02
CA ILE A 95 -18.78 -9.08 -17.36
C ILE A 95 -17.80 -8.32 -18.24
N PRO A 96 -17.15 -8.97 -19.23
CA PRO A 96 -16.21 -8.29 -20.10
C PRO A 96 -16.83 -7.11 -20.84
N ASP A 97 -16.07 -6.03 -20.98
CA ASP A 97 -16.47 -4.88 -21.79
C ASP A 97 -16.38 -5.19 -23.29
N PRO A 98 -17.45 -4.98 -24.06
CA PRO A 98 -17.43 -5.13 -25.53
C PRO A 98 -16.35 -4.30 -26.24
N ALA A 99 -15.91 -3.19 -25.65
CA ALA A 99 -14.82 -2.39 -26.16
C ALA A 99 -13.49 -3.15 -26.17
N GLY A 100 -13.37 -4.22 -25.37
CA GLY A 100 -12.22 -5.13 -25.33
C GLY A 100 -11.40 -4.99 -24.07
N ASN A 101 -10.38 -5.85 -23.96
CA ASN A 101 -9.54 -5.90 -22.76
C ASN A 101 -8.52 -4.76 -22.71
N LEU A 102 -8.22 -4.33 -21.49
CA LEU A 102 -7.18 -3.35 -21.16
C LEU A 102 -6.12 -4.03 -20.30
N ARG A 103 -4.86 -3.88 -20.69
CA ARG A 103 -3.72 -4.37 -19.93
C ARG A 103 -2.90 -3.20 -19.43
N ILE A 104 -2.67 -3.14 -18.12
CA ILE A 104 -1.94 -2.06 -17.48
C ILE A 104 -0.56 -2.58 -17.08
N ALA A 105 0.47 -1.76 -17.31
CA ALA A 105 1.82 -1.99 -16.87
C ALA A 105 2.45 -0.68 -16.37
N ILE A 106 3.53 -0.80 -15.61
CA ILE A 106 4.36 0.35 -15.23
C ILE A 106 5.79 0.13 -15.72
N GLU A 107 6.41 1.19 -16.25
CA GLU A 107 7.77 1.14 -16.78
C GLU A 107 8.42 2.53 -16.64
N GLU A 108 9.61 2.61 -16.03
CA GLU A 108 10.42 3.84 -15.95
C GLU A 108 9.66 5.14 -15.55
N GLY A 109 8.71 5.04 -14.61
CA GLY A 109 7.92 6.19 -14.16
C GLY A 109 6.70 6.52 -15.04
N TRP A 110 6.37 5.65 -15.98
CA TRP A 110 5.18 5.73 -16.83
C TRP A 110 4.19 4.61 -16.51
N ILE A 111 2.91 4.92 -16.70
CA ILE A 111 1.81 3.96 -16.73
C ILE A 111 1.48 3.72 -18.20
N LEU A 112 1.50 2.45 -18.59
CA LEU A 112 1.23 2.00 -19.95
C LEU A 112 -0.08 1.23 -19.97
N VAL A 113 -0.96 1.58 -20.91
CA VAL A 113 -2.23 0.87 -21.11
C VAL A 113 -2.32 0.35 -22.53
N GLY A 114 -2.28 -0.97 -22.68
CA GLY A 114 -2.45 -1.66 -23.94
C GLY A 114 -3.93 -1.90 -24.25
N HIS A 115 -4.37 -1.53 -25.45
CA HIS A 115 -5.72 -1.77 -25.96
C HIS A 115 -5.71 -1.99 -27.48
N LYS A 116 -6.16 -3.16 -27.95
CA LYS A 116 -6.31 -3.48 -29.39
C LYS A 116 -5.10 -3.05 -30.27
N GLY A 117 -3.88 -3.34 -29.82
CA GLY A 117 -2.64 -3.00 -30.53
C GLY A 117 -2.14 -1.56 -30.37
N ARG A 118 -2.88 -0.70 -29.66
CA ARG A 118 -2.46 0.64 -29.26
C ARG A 118 -1.92 0.61 -27.83
N VAL A 119 -0.95 1.47 -27.54
CA VAL A 119 -0.43 1.67 -26.18
C VAL A 119 -0.57 3.14 -25.82
N PHE A 120 -1.27 3.41 -24.74
CA PHE A 120 -1.40 4.74 -24.16
C PHE A 120 -0.34 4.91 -23.09
N TRP A 121 0.39 6.01 -23.14
CA TRP A 121 1.43 6.37 -22.18
C TRP A 121 0.96 7.57 -21.38
N GLY A 122 1.03 7.46 -20.05
CA GLY A 122 0.67 8.57 -19.17
C GLY A 122 1.38 8.49 -17.84
N ARG A 123 1.39 9.61 -17.12
CA ARG A 123 1.98 9.69 -15.78
C ARG A 123 0.95 9.67 -14.67
N THR A 124 -0.29 10.04 -14.99
CA THR A 124 -1.38 10.09 -14.02
C THR A 124 -2.52 9.17 -14.43
N ALA A 125 -3.25 8.65 -13.44
CA ALA A 125 -4.43 7.85 -13.70
C ALA A 125 -5.53 8.67 -14.41
N ALA A 126 -5.66 9.95 -14.07
CA ALA A 126 -6.66 10.84 -14.63
C ALA A 126 -6.46 11.06 -16.14
N ASP A 127 -5.25 11.37 -16.57
CA ASP A 127 -4.94 11.62 -17.99
C ASP A 127 -5.19 10.36 -18.84
N LEU A 128 -4.78 9.20 -18.34
CA LEU A 128 -5.00 7.92 -19.03
C LEU A 128 -6.47 7.55 -19.08
N ALA A 129 -7.21 7.71 -17.99
CA ALA A 129 -8.65 7.44 -17.96
C ALA A 129 -9.39 8.32 -18.98
N ALA A 130 -9.09 9.63 -19.01
CA ALA A 130 -9.68 10.55 -19.97
C ALA A 130 -9.36 10.15 -21.42
N ALA A 131 -8.09 9.87 -21.74
CA ALA A 131 -7.69 9.47 -23.08
C ALA A 131 -8.33 8.15 -23.54
N LEU A 132 -8.43 7.16 -22.65
CA LEU A 132 -9.05 5.87 -22.96
C LEU A 132 -10.55 6.00 -23.23
N ILE A 133 -11.25 6.83 -22.44
CA ILE A 133 -12.68 7.12 -22.64
C ILE A 133 -12.90 7.86 -23.95
N GLU A 134 -12.14 8.92 -24.23
CA GLU A 134 -12.24 9.70 -25.46
C GLU A 134 -11.99 8.83 -26.71
N ASN A 135 -11.12 7.83 -26.59
CA ASN A 135 -10.81 6.89 -27.67
C ASN A 135 -11.76 5.68 -27.72
N GLY A 136 -12.85 5.66 -26.94
CA GLY A 136 -13.85 4.59 -26.96
C GLY A 136 -13.30 3.23 -26.51
N CYS A 137 -12.27 3.21 -25.67
CA CYS A 137 -11.63 1.98 -25.18
C CYS A 137 -12.43 1.29 -24.05
N VAL A 138 -13.46 1.98 -23.52
CA VAL A 138 -14.38 1.50 -22.48
C VAL A 138 -15.80 1.86 -22.91
N SER A 139 -16.73 0.90 -22.81
CA SER A 139 -18.14 1.10 -23.15
C SER A 139 -19.09 0.91 -21.97
N ARG A 140 -18.63 0.32 -20.86
CA ARG A 140 -19.44 0.10 -19.65
C ARG A 140 -18.94 0.91 -18.45
N LEU A 141 -19.88 1.37 -17.63
CA LEU A 141 -19.57 2.19 -16.43
C LEU A 141 -18.88 1.40 -15.32
N ASP A 142 -19.25 0.13 -15.13
CA ASP A 142 -18.59 -0.77 -14.18
C ASP A 142 -17.11 -1.01 -14.56
N HIS A 143 -16.84 -1.17 -15.87
CA HIS A 143 -15.48 -1.25 -16.38
C HIS A 143 -14.71 0.07 -16.28
N ALA A 144 -15.36 1.22 -16.46
CA ALA A 144 -14.73 2.52 -16.22
C ALA A 144 -14.31 2.69 -14.75
N ALA A 145 -15.15 2.25 -13.81
CA ALA A 145 -14.82 2.25 -12.38
C ALA A 145 -13.68 1.27 -12.05
N TYR A 146 -13.68 0.06 -12.63
CA TYR A 146 -12.58 -0.89 -12.53
C TYR A 146 -11.26 -0.30 -13.05
N LEU A 147 -11.30 0.30 -14.25
CA LEU A 147 -10.14 0.91 -14.88
C LEU A 147 -9.57 2.04 -14.00
N GLY A 148 -10.42 2.94 -13.50
CA GLY A 148 -9.99 4.02 -12.62
C GLY A 148 -9.28 3.50 -11.37
N ARG A 149 -9.80 2.42 -10.76
CA ARG A 149 -9.17 1.77 -9.60
C ARG A 149 -7.79 1.21 -9.95
N GLU A 150 -7.67 0.50 -11.06
CA GLU A 150 -6.39 -0.12 -11.45
C GLU A 150 -5.34 0.93 -11.87
N LEU A 151 -5.75 2.00 -12.57
CA LEU A 151 -4.86 3.11 -12.90
C LEU A 151 -4.38 3.85 -11.65
N ALA A 152 -5.26 4.12 -10.68
CA ALA A 152 -4.88 4.74 -9.42
C ALA A 152 -3.89 3.87 -8.62
N ARG A 153 -4.04 2.53 -8.68
CA ARG A 153 -3.07 1.59 -8.09
C ARG A 153 -1.73 1.65 -8.81
N ALA A 154 -1.71 1.68 -10.15
CA ALA A 154 -0.47 1.81 -10.92
C ALA A 154 0.26 3.13 -10.62
N GLU A 155 -0.48 4.24 -10.55
CA GLU A 155 0.06 5.55 -10.16
C GLU A 155 0.62 5.55 -8.73
N THR A 156 -0.10 4.95 -7.78
CA THR A 156 0.36 4.80 -6.39
C THR A 156 1.61 3.93 -6.31
N ALA A 157 1.69 2.85 -7.09
CA ALA A 157 2.87 1.99 -7.14
C ALA A 157 4.10 2.76 -7.63
N LEU A 158 3.95 3.58 -8.68
CA LEU A 158 5.02 4.46 -9.15
C LEU A 158 5.44 5.48 -8.09
N LEU A 159 4.48 6.15 -7.44
CA LEU A 159 4.76 7.13 -6.39
C LEU A 159 5.53 6.52 -5.22
N LEU A 160 5.20 5.28 -4.85
CA LEU A 160 5.82 4.56 -3.73
C LEU A 160 7.05 3.74 -4.13
N GLY A 161 7.44 3.72 -5.41
CA GLY A 161 8.52 2.86 -5.91
C GLY A 161 8.26 1.36 -5.73
N ARG A 162 7.00 0.94 -5.80
CA ARG A 162 6.55 -0.45 -5.62
C ARG A 162 6.24 -1.11 -6.96
N SER A 163 6.26 -2.44 -6.97
CA SER A 163 5.76 -3.22 -8.10
C SER A 163 4.25 -3.07 -8.24
N TYR A 164 3.75 -3.14 -9.47
CA TYR A 164 2.33 -3.20 -9.78
C TYR A 164 2.00 -4.52 -10.47
N VAL A 165 0.92 -5.16 -10.03
CA VAL A 165 0.34 -6.35 -10.68
C VAL A 165 -1.16 -6.11 -10.78
N GLN A 166 -1.67 -6.04 -12.01
CA GLN A 166 -3.09 -5.93 -12.28
C GLN A 166 -3.86 -7.10 -11.65
N ASP A 167 -4.97 -6.81 -10.99
CA ASP A 167 -5.77 -7.77 -10.20
C ASP A 167 -5.02 -8.48 -9.05
N GLY A 168 -3.73 -8.20 -8.86
CA GLY A 168 -2.93 -8.69 -7.74
C GLY A 168 -3.29 -7.97 -6.44
N ARG A 169 -2.73 -8.44 -5.31
CA ARG A 169 -2.78 -7.67 -4.06
C ARG A 169 -1.80 -6.49 -4.15
N PHE A 170 -2.18 -5.38 -3.51
CA PHE A 170 -1.33 -4.18 -3.36
C PHE A 170 -0.50 -4.26 -2.08
#